data_AF-A0A2H6HST9-F1
#
_entry.id   AF-A0A2H6HST9-F1
#
_cell.length_a   1.000
_cell.length_b   1.000
_cell.length_c   1.000
_cell.angle_alpha   90.00
_cell.angle_beta   90.00
_cell.angle_gamma   90.00
#
_symmetry.space_group_name_H-M   'P 1'
#
loop_
_entity.id
_entity.type
_entity.pdbx_description
1 polymer ?
#
loop_
_entity_poly.entity_id
_entity_poly.type
_entity_poly.pdbx_seq_one_letter_code
_entity_poly.pdbx_strand_id
1 'polypeptide(L)'
;MSAAKIAHDNEVEVVLDAGHVRPKIDELLALSSWIIVPVSFVRDYFENLDLFVAARELLAKGDADTIKGVIITNGAGGCVAIKKDGEAQWHPSYPVKAVDTTGAGDIFHAGFIHGLLREWDLESCVRWAAASAALSITALGSRGNLPAKEDVVNLLRENGAVGDIKELDA
;
A
#
# COMPACT_ATOMS: atom_id res chain seq x y z
N MET A 1 -13.91 9.12 -10.28
CA MET A 1 -13.82 10.48 -9.72
C MET A 1 -15.04 10.85 -8.91
N SER A 2 -16.28 10.71 -9.42
CA SER A 2 -17.49 11.03 -8.66
C SER A 2 -17.58 10.30 -7.31
N ALA A 3 -17.21 9.02 -7.26
CA ALA A 3 -17.18 8.26 -5.99
C ALA A 3 -16.17 8.82 -4.98
N ALA A 4 -14.92 9.07 -5.40
CA ALA A 4 -13.89 9.66 -4.54
C ALA A 4 -14.30 11.04 -4.02
N LYS A 5 -14.91 11.86 -4.87
CA LYS A 5 -15.44 13.17 -4.47
C LYS A 5 -16.55 13.05 -3.42
N ILE A 6 -17.53 12.17 -3.65
CA ILE A 6 -18.62 11.96 -2.68
C ILE A 6 -18.07 11.48 -1.33
N ALA A 7 -17.14 10.53 -1.34
CA ALA A 7 -16.50 10.03 -0.12
C ALA A 7 -15.76 11.15 0.63
N HIS A 8 -14.90 11.88 -0.08
CA HIS A 8 -14.12 13.00 0.46
C HIS A 8 -15.01 14.11 1.03
N ASP A 9 -16.05 14.54 0.29
CA ASP A 9 -16.99 15.58 0.73
C ASP A 9 -17.81 15.16 1.98
N ASN A 10 -17.84 13.87 2.32
CA ASN A 10 -18.51 13.31 3.50
C ASN A 10 -17.51 12.75 4.54
N GLU A 11 -16.24 13.15 4.46
CA GLU A 11 -15.18 12.76 5.42
C GLU A 11 -14.93 11.24 5.50
N VAL A 12 -15.31 10.49 4.45
CA VAL A 12 -15.03 9.06 4.33
C VAL A 12 -13.63 8.88 3.73
N GLU A 13 -12.82 8.02 4.35
CA GLU A 13 -11.47 7.74 3.86
C GLU A 13 -11.47 7.23 2.42
N VAL A 14 -10.59 7.81 1.60
CA VAL A 14 -10.35 7.39 0.22
C VAL A 14 -8.97 6.76 0.12
N VAL A 15 -8.92 5.46 -0.16
CA VAL A 15 -7.69 4.76 -0.54
C VAL A 15 -7.61 4.71 -2.06
N LEU A 16 -6.64 5.43 -2.63
CA LEU A 16 -6.43 5.48 -4.07
C LEU A 16 -5.46 4.40 -4.51
N ASP A 17 -5.95 3.52 -5.39
CA ASP A 17 -5.13 2.72 -6.28
C ASP A 17 -4.88 3.50 -7.58
N ALA A 18 -3.62 3.89 -7.78
CA ALA A 18 -3.17 4.51 -9.01
C ALA A 18 -2.02 3.71 -9.65
N GLY A 19 -2.35 2.56 -10.22
CA GLY A 19 -1.42 1.73 -11.01
C GLY A 19 -0.73 2.45 -12.18
N HIS A 20 -1.38 3.44 -12.79
CA HIS A 20 -0.83 4.24 -13.90
C HIS A 20 -1.29 5.70 -13.85
N VAL A 21 -0.46 6.60 -14.40
CA VAL A 21 -0.82 7.99 -14.63
C VAL A 21 -1.94 8.07 -15.68
N ARG A 22 -2.95 8.87 -15.41
CA ARG A 22 -4.14 9.02 -16.26
C ARG A 22 -4.65 10.45 -16.25
N PRO A 23 -5.51 10.85 -17.20
CA PRO A 23 -6.18 12.14 -17.14
C PRO A 23 -6.85 12.33 -15.76
N LYS A 24 -6.71 13.53 -15.20
CA LYS A 24 -7.25 13.93 -13.89
C LYS A 24 -6.64 13.19 -12.69
N ILE A 25 -5.42 12.68 -12.82
CA ILE A 25 -4.73 12.05 -11.69
C ILE A 25 -4.54 13.04 -10.53
N ASP A 26 -4.21 14.30 -10.80
CA ASP A 26 -4.03 15.32 -9.76
C ASP A 26 -5.32 15.58 -8.97
N GLU A 27 -6.47 15.63 -9.66
CA GLU A 27 -7.78 15.75 -9.01
C GLU A 27 -8.04 14.55 -8.08
N LEU A 28 -7.61 13.35 -8.45
CA LEU A 28 -7.77 12.17 -7.61
C LEU A 28 -6.78 12.13 -6.45
N LEU A 29 -5.53 12.54 -6.66
CA LEU A 29 -4.53 12.65 -5.59
C LEU A 29 -5.02 13.61 -4.50
N ALA A 30 -5.58 14.76 -4.88
CA ALA A 30 -6.14 15.75 -3.96
C ALA A 30 -7.31 15.21 -3.13
N LEU A 31 -8.13 14.30 -3.67
CA LEU A 31 -9.29 13.72 -2.97
C LEU A 31 -8.94 12.52 -2.09
N SER A 32 -7.67 12.11 -2.00
CA SER A 32 -7.25 10.84 -1.38
C SER A 32 -6.77 11.00 0.05
N SER A 33 -7.23 10.13 0.95
CA SER A 33 -6.69 10.01 2.32
C SER A 33 -5.43 9.15 2.35
N TRP A 34 -5.38 8.11 1.52
CA TRP A 34 -4.19 7.27 1.35
C TRP A 34 -3.91 7.12 -0.14
N ILE A 35 -2.67 7.41 -0.54
CA ILE A 35 -2.24 7.26 -1.94
C ILE A 35 -1.31 6.06 -2.00
N ILE A 36 -1.70 5.03 -2.77
CA ILE A 36 -0.87 3.85 -2.99
C ILE A 36 -0.56 3.75 -4.49
N VAL A 37 0.72 3.77 -4.82
CA VAL A 37 1.20 3.75 -6.21
C VAL A 37 2.35 2.77 -6.37
N PRO A 38 2.53 2.17 -7.56
CA PRO A 38 3.74 1.43 -7.88
C PRO A 38 4.90 2.37 -8.23
N VAL A 39 6.12 1.88 -8.15
CA VAL A 39 7.33 2.59 -8.60
C VAL A 39 7.23 3.06 -10.04
N SER A 40 6.52 2.34 -10.92
CA SER A 40 6.28 2.76 -12.30
C SER A 40 5.50 4.06 -12.40
N PHE A 41 4.53 4.29 -11.51
CA PHE A 41 3.81 5.56 -11.44
C PHE A 41 4.77 6.72 -11.13
N VAL A 42 5.72 6.53 -10.21
CA VAL A 42 6.72 7.55 -9.87
C VAL A 42 7.60 7.87 -11.07
N ARG A 43 7.98 6.86 -11.87
CA ARG A 43 8.74 7.07 -13.10
C ARG A 43 7.94 7.88 -14.13
N ASP A 44 6.67 7.54 -14.30
CA ASP A 44 5.80 8.18 -15.27
C ASP A 44 5.39 9.61 -14.85
N TYR A 45 5.21 9.85 -13.55
CA TYR A 45 4.71 11.12 -13.01
C TYR A 45 5.82 12.11 -12.65
N PHE A 46 6.98 11.65 -12.16
CA PHE A 46 8.10 12.50 -11.72
C PHE A 46 9.41 12.29 -12.48
N GLU A 47 9.42 11.51 -13.57
CA GLU A 47 10.61 11.27 -14.41
C GLU A 47 11.82 10.62 -13.65
N ASN A 48 11.54 9.70 -12.71
CA ASN A 48 12.52 8.94 -11.90
C ASN A 48 13.09 9.64 -10.65
N LEU A 49 12.27 10.42 -9.97
CA LEU A 49 12.60 10.96 -8.65
C LEU A 49 12.90 9.86 -7.62
N ASP A 50 13.80 10.15 -6.68
CA ASP A 50 14.07 9.27 -5.52
C ASP A 50 12.77 8.95 -4.77
N LEU A 51 12.61 7.71 -4.29
CA LEU A 51 11.34 7.25 -3.74
C LEU A 51 10.96 7.93 -2.42
N PHE A 52 11.93 8.32 -1.59
CA PHE A 52 11.64 9.05 -0.36
C PHE A 52 11.21 10.49 -0.66
N VAL A 53 11.83 11.11 -1.67
CA VAL A 53 11.42 12.43 -2.13
C VAL A 53 10.04 12.36 -2.81
N ALA A 54 9.83 11.40 -3.71
CA ALA A 54 8.55 11.21 -4.38
C ALA A 54 7.39 10.94 -3.40
N ALA A 55 7.63 10.19 -2.32
CA ALA A 55 6.62 9.96 -1.30
C ALA A 55 6.18 11.27 -0.63
N ARG A 56 7.13 12.17 -0.33
CA ARG A 56 6.83 13.51 0.21
C ARG A 56 6.12 14.41 -0.80
N GLU A 57 6.54 14.39 -2.06
CA GLU A 57 5.89 15.17 -3.12
C GLU A 57 4.46 14.71 -3.37
N LEU A 58 4.19 13.39 -3.38
CA LEU A 58 2.83 12.84 -3.48
C LEU A 58 1.97 13.21 -2.27
N LEU A 59 2.56 13.18 -1.06
CA LEU A 59 1.85 13.59 0.15
C LEU A 59 1.38 15.04 0.04
N ALA A 60 2.22 15.92 -0.52
CA ALA A 60 1.88 17.32 -0.78
C ALA A 60 0.84 17.54 -1.89
N LYS A 61 0.52 16.51 -2.70
CA LYS A 61 -0.59 16.56 -3.67
C LYS A 61 -1.95 16.29 -3.03
N GLY A 62 -1.98 15.65 -1.86
CA GLY A 62 -3.20 15.39 -1.12
C GLY A 62 -3.77 16.67 -0.48
N ASP A 63 -5.07 16.68 -0.24
CA ASP A 63 -5.70 17.73 0.56
C ASP A 63 -5.18 17.68 2.01
N ALA A 64 -4.76 18.84 2.53
CA ALA A 64 -4.10 18.92 3.83
C ALA A 64 -4.98 18.47 4.99
N ASP A 65 -6.31 18.60 4.92
CA ASP A 65 -7.21 18.23 6.02
C ASP A 65 -7.53 16.73 6.02
N THR A 66 -7.39 16.05 4.87
CA THR A 66 -7.83 14.65 4.71
C THR A 66 -6.70 13.65 4.41
N ILE A 67 -5.55 14.10 3.90
CA ILE A 67 -4.41 13.22 3.60
C ILE A 67 -3.84 12.60 4.89
N LYS A 68 -3.60 11.30 4.87
CA LYS A 68 -3.07 10.51 6.00
C LYS A 68 -1.70 9.92 5.69
N GLY A 69 -1.45 9.52 4.44
CA GLY A 69 -0.14 9.03 4.03
C GLY A 69 -0.04 8.53 2.60
N VAL A 70 1.17 8.14 2.22
CA VAL A 70 1.53 7.64 0.89
C VAL A 70 2.34 6.35 1.01
N ILE A 71 2.08 5.40 0.13
CA ILE A 71 2.86 4.17 -0.03
C ILE A 71 3.27 4.01 -1.50
N ILE A 72 4.57 3.82 -1.74
CA ILE A 72 5.13 3.52 -3.06
C ILE A 72 5.64 2.08 -3.06
N THR A 73 4.94 1.19 -3.76
CA THR A 73 5.30 -0.23 -3.88
C THR A 73 6.35 -0.48 -4.95
N ASN A 74 7.29 -1.38 -4.69
CA ASN A 74 8.42 -1.70 -5.57
C ASN A 74 8.62 -3.22 -5.74
N GLY A 75 7.53 -4.00 -5.75
CA GLY A 75 7.58 -5.45 -5.90
C GLY A 75 8.53 -6.13 -4.92
N ALA A 76 9.45 -6.95 -5.42
CA ALA A 76 10.49 -7.62 -4.62
C ALA A 76 11.52 -6.66 -3.96
N GLY A 77 11.48 -5.37 -4.30
CA GLY A 77 12.23 -4.34 -3.59
C GLY A 77 11.58 -3.95 -2.25
N GLY A 78 10.31 -4.25 -2.01
CA GLY A 78 9.56 -3.74 -0.86
C GLY A 78 8.79 -2.47 -1.19
N CYS A 79 8.71 -1.52 -0.25
CA CYS A 79 8.02 -0.25 -0.46
C CYS A 79 8.57 0.89 0.42
N VAL A 80 8.29 2.13 0.01
CA VAL A 80 8.42 3.32 0.87
C VAL A 80 7.04 3.67 1.40
N ALA A 81 6.93 3.96 2.68
CA ALA A 81 5.69 4.46 3.30
C ALA A 81 5.96 5.73 4.11
N ILE A 82 5.05 6.69 4.06
CA ILE A 82 5.11 7.93 4.85
C ILE A 82 3.71 8.27 5.37
N LYS A 83 3.63 8.67 6.65
CA LYS A 83 2.43 9.28 7.24
C LYS A 83 2.55 10.81 7.15
N LYS A 84 1.43 11.54 7.10
CA LYS A 84 1.38 13.01 6.97
C LYS A 84 2.36 13.75 7.88
N ASP A 85 2.41 13.38 9.16
CA ASP A 85 3.25 14.02 10.18
C ASP A 85 4.47 13.17 10.57
N GLY A 86 4.89 12.25 9.70
CA GLY A 86 5.95 11.29 9.95
C GLY A 86 7.10 11.36 8.95
N GLU A 87 8.07 10.49 9.15
CA GLU A 87 9.18 10.31 8.21
C GLU A 87 8.87 9.19 7.23
N ALA A 88 9.40 9.32 6.00
CA ALA A 88 9.35 8.24 5.03
C ALA A 88 10.27 7.10 5.48
N GLN A 89 9.73 5.87 5.49
CA GLN A 89 10.42 4.67 5.92
C GLN A 89 10.42 3.62 4.80
N TRP A 90 11.50 2.83 4.74
CA TRP A 90 11.59 1.68 3.85
C TRP A 90 11.10 0.42 4.56
N HIS A 91 10.24 -0.35 3.88
CA HIS A 91 9.80 -1.66 4.34
C HIS A 91 10.22 -2.72 3.32
N PRO A 92 10.95 -3.77 3.74
CA PRO A 92 11.35 -4.86 2.83
C PRO A 92 10.14 -5.67 2.37
N SER A 93 10.24 -6.30 1.20
CA SER A 93 9.30 -7.36 0.80
C SER A 93 9.63 -8.67 1.51
N TYR A 94 8.66 -9.57 1.60
CA TYR A 94 8.87 -10.92 2.12
C TYR A 94 9.33 -11.88 1.02
N PRO A 95 10.42 -12.65 1.23
CA PRO A 95 10.96 -13.54 0.22
C PRO A 95 10.05 -14.77 0.02
N VAL A 96 9.64 -15.01 -1.23
CA VAL A 96 8.80 -16.14 -1.65
C VAL A 96 9.23 -16.63 -3.03
N LYS A 97 8.81 -17.85 -3.42
CA LYS A 97 8.95 -18.32 -4.79
C LYS A 97 7.77 -17.81 -5.64
N ALA A 98 7.99 -16.75 -6.40
CA ALA A 98 6.99 -16.21 -7.31
C ALA A 98 6.69 -17.17 -8.48
N VAL A 99 5.40 -17.38 -8.75
CA VAL A 99 4.86 -18.14 -9.89
C VAL A 99 4.15 -17.19 -10.86
N ASP A 100 3.30 -16.31 -10.35
CA ASP A 100 2.56 -15.31 -11.13
C ASP A 100 2.31 -14.06 -10.27
N THR A 101 2.76 -12.89 -10.73
CA THR A 101 2.62 -11.64 -9.98
C THR A 101 1.31 -10.89 -10.26
N THR A 102 0.45 -11.43 -11.11
CA THR A 102 -0.82 -10.81 -11.48
C THR A 102 -1.67 -10.59 -10.22
N GLY A 103 -2.14 -9.36 -10.00
CA GLY A 103 -2.99 -9.02 -8.84
C GLY A 103 -2.25 -8.79 -7.52
N ALA A 104 -0.90 -8.88 -7.47
CA ALA A 104 -0.14 -8.61 -6.25
C ALA A 104 -0.44 -7.21 -5.65
N GLY A 105 -0.59 -6.20 -6.51
CA GLY A 105 -0.98 -4.86 -6.11
C GLY A 105 -2.38 -4.82 -5.48
N ASP A 106 -3.36 -5.50 -6.07
CA ASP A 106 -4.73 -5.57 -5.53
C ASP A 106 -4.74 -6.20 -4.12
N ILE A 107 -3.95 -7.26 -3.93
CA ILE A 107 -3.83 -7.94 -2.62
C ILE A 107 -3.09 -7.06 -1.60
N PHE A 108 -2.10 -6.27 -2.03
CA PHE A 108 -1.46 -5.27 -1.17
C PHE A 108 -2.50 -4.25 -0.67
N HIS A 109 -3.32 -3.69 -1.56
CA HIS A 109 -4.38 -2.74 -1.17
C HIS A 109 -5.38 -3.38 -0.21
N ALA A 110 -5.81 -4.63 -0.49
CA ALA A 110 -6.72 -5.35 0.38
C ALA A 110 -6.13 -5.57 1.79
N GLY A 111 -4.86 -5.98 1.88
CA GLY A 111 -4.17 -6.15 3.16
C GLY A 111 -3.95 -4.82 3.91
N PHE A 112 -3.70 -3.73 3.18
CA PHE A 112 -3.58 -2.40 3.77
C PHE A 112 -4.92 -1.93 4.35
N ILE A 113 -6.00 -2.04 3.57
CA ILE A 113 -7.36 -1.70 4.02
C ILE A 113 -7.79 -2.57 5.20
N HIS A 114 -7.42 -3.85 5.22
CA HIS A 114 -7.64 -4.71 6.38
C HIS A 114 -7.03 -4.09 7.65
N GLY A 115 -5.75 -3.69 7.60
CA GLY A 115 -5.09 -3.03 8.73
C GLY A 115 -5.76 -1.70 9.13
N LEU A 116 -6.16 -0.88 8.15
CA LEU A 116 -6.88 0.37 8.42
C LEU A 116 -8.20 0.14 9.17
N LEU A 117 -9.01 -0.84 8.73
CA LEU A 117 -10.28 -1.19 9.37
C LEU A 117 -10.10 -1.74 10.80
N ARG A 118 -8.89 -2.21 11.14
CA ARG A 118 -8.49 -2.66 12.47
C ARG A 118 -7.82 -1.56 13.30
N GLU A 119 -7.78 -0.33 12.80
CA GLU A 119 -7.12 0.81 13.45
C GLU A 119 -5.64 0.53 13.76
N TRP A 120 -4.96 -0.16 12.85
CA TRP A 120 -3.54 -0.44 12.96
C TRP A 120 -2.69 0.80 12.67
N ASP A 121 -1.45 0.81 13.16
CA ASP A 121 -0.49 1.82 12.72
C ASP A 121 -0.02 1.54 11.28
N LEU A 122 0.61 2.54 10.65
CA LEU A 122 1.05 2.46 9.27
C LEU A 122 2.02 1.29 9.05
N GLU A 123 2.96 1.08 9.97
CA GLU A 123 3.94 -0.01 9.87
C GLU A 123 3.25 -1.37 9.86
N SER A 124 2.31 -1.62 10.78
CA SER A 124 1.55 -2.87 10.84
C SER A 124 0.70 -3.09 9.59
N CYS A 125 0.05 -2.04 9.07
CA CYS A 125 -0.73 -2.11 7.84
C CYS A 125 0.16 -2.48 6.63
N VAL A 126 1.32 -1.84 6.51
CA VAL A 126 2.26 -2.09 5.40
C VAL A 126 2.85 -3.49 5.47
N ARG A 127 3.23 -3.96 6.66
CA ARG A 127 3.78 -5.32 6.85
C ARG A 127 2.75 -6.38 6.49
N TRP A 128 1.51 -6.23 6.94
CA TRP A 128 0.41 -7.15 6.60
C TRP A 128 0.09 -7.15 5.09
N ALA A 129 0.03 -5.97 4.48
CA ALA A 129 -0.17 -5.80 3.04
C ALA A 129 0.94 -6.47 2.23
N ALA A 130 2.20 -6.24 2.60
CA ALA A 130 3.35 -6.81 1.91
C ALA A 130 3.41 -8.34 2.05
N ALA A 131 3.12 -8.90 3.23
CA ALA A 131 3.07 -10.34 3.43
C ALA A 131 1.93 -11.00 2.65
N SER A 132 0.75 -10.36 2.63
CA SER A 132 -0.41 -10.83 1.85
C SER A 132 -0.10 -10.86 0.35
N ALA A 133 0.52 -9.80 -0.17
CA ALA A 133 0.92 -9.72 -1.57
C ALA A 133 2.03 -10.71 -1.93
N ALA A 134 2.98 -10.97 -1.02
CA ALA A 134 4.01 -11.97 -1.24
C ALA A 134 3.42 -13.39 -1.31
N LEU A 135 2.46 -13.73 -0.45
CA LEU A 135 1.84 -15.06 -0.51
C LEU A 135 0.99 -15.25 -1.77
N SER A 136 0.32 -14.21 -2.25
CA SER A 136 -0.60 -14.36 -3.38
C SER A 136 0.08 -14.73 -4.69
N ILE A 137 1.34 -14.33 -4.85
CA ILE A 137 2.11 -14.58 -6.09
C ILE A 137 2.70 -15.99 -6.17
N THR A 138 2.45 -16.84 -5.19
CA THR A 138 2.99 -18.22 -5.11
C THR A 138 2.16 -19.25 -5.90
N ALA A 139 1.05 -18.82 -6.51
CA ALA A 139 0.23 -19.65 -7.40
C ALA A 139 -0.16 -18.88 -8.68
N LEU A 140 -0.77 -19.59 -9.64
CA LEU A 140 -1.16 -19.04 -10.93
C LEU A 140 -2.46 -18.21 -10.83
N GLY A 141 -2.48 -17.01 -11.41
CA GLY A 141 -3.65 -16.14 -11.53
C GLY A 141 -3.91 -15.25 -10.31
N SER A 142 -4.60 -14.12 -10.53
CA SER A 142 -4.80 -13.05 -9.52
C SER A 142 -5.60 -13.43 -8.27
N ARG A 143 -6.32 -14.56 -8.31
CA ARG A 143 -7.04 -15.14 -7.16
C ARG A 143 -6.64 -16.60 -6.92
N GLY A 144 -5.55 -17.05 -7.53
CA GLY A 144 -5.10 -18.44 -7.47
C GLY A 144 -4.66 -18.88 -6.08
N ASN A 145 -4.10 -17.95 -5.30
CA ASN A 145 -3.80 -18.14 -3.89
C ASN A 145 -4.15 -16.87 -3.11
N LEU A 146 -5.38 -16.75 -2.63
CA LEU A 146 -5.71 -15.72 -1.64
C LEU A 146 -5.22 -16.24 -0.29
N PRO A 147 -4.24 -15.57 0.36
CA PRO A 147 -3.65 -16.10 1.57
C PRO A 147 -4.70 -16.19 2.68
N ALA A 148 -4.71 -17.30 3.41
CA ALA A 148 -5.42 -17.34 4.67
C ALA A 148 -4.68 -16.46 5.68
N LYS A 149 -5.41 -15.97 6.68
CA LYS A 149 -4.85 -15.23 7.81
C LYS A 149 -3.63 -15.93 8.40
N GLU A 150 -3.75 -17.23 8.62
CA GLU A 150 -2.71 -18.05 9.24
C GLU A 150 -1.43 -18.07 8.40
N ASP A 151 -1.53 -18.04 7.07
CA ASP A 151 -0.38 -18.00 6.18
C ASP A 151 0.37 -16.67 6.31
N VAL A 152 -0.36 -15.55 6.36
CA VAL A 152 0.20 -14.21 6.56
C VAL A 152 0.94 -14.16 7.90
N VAL A 153 0.30 -14.63 8.96
CA VAL A 153 0.88 -14.70 10.31
C VAL A 153 2.15 -15.53 10.35
N ASN A 154 2.15 -16.69 9.71
CA ASN A 154 3.34 -17.56 9.64
C ASN A 154 4.49 -16.88 8.91
N LEU A 155 4.23 -16.28 7.74
CA LEU A 155 5.26 -15.59 6.97
C LEU A 155 5.86 -14.42 7.75
N LEU A 156 5.03 -13.66 8.48
CA LEU A 156 5.49 -12.58 9.34
C LEU A 156 6.41 -13.11 10.45
N ARG A 157 6.02 -14.19 11.15
CA ARG A 157 6.84 -14.80 12.22
C ARG A 157 8.19 -15.29 11.72
N GLU A 158 8.22 -15.96 10.57
CA GLU A 158 9.46 -16.46 9.96
C GLU A 158 10.44 -15.34 9.60
N ASN A 159 9.92 -14.15 9.29
CA ASN A 159 10.72 -12.99 8.90
C ASN A 159 10.96 -12.01 10.06
N GLY A 160 11.03 -12.54 11.29
CA GLY A 160 11.45 -11.77 12.46
C GLY A 160 10.39 -10.84 13.04
N ALA A 161 9.13 -10.90 12.56
CA ALA A 161 8.01 -10.32 13.30
C ALA A 161 7.74 -11.18 14.54
N VAL A 162 8.33 -10.81 15.67
CA VAL A 162 8.03 -11.43 16.96
C VAL A 162 7.13 -10.47 17.74
N GLY A 163 5.84 -10.79 17.81
CA GLY A 163 4.86 -9.92 18.45
C GLY A 163 4.41 -8.75 17.56
N ASP A 164 3.61 -7.90 18.19
CA ASP A 164 2.43 -7.21 17.68
C ASP A 164 2.39 -6.71 16.21
N ILE A 165 1.54 -7.38 15.39
CA ILE A 165 0.83 -6.93 14.17
C ILE A 165 -0.67 -7.32 14.32
N LYS A 166 -1.55 -6.51 14.88
CA LYS A 166 -1.52 -6.34 16.33
C LYS A 166 -1.86 -7.66 17.05
N GLU A 167 -0.81 -8.30 17.54
CA GLU A 167 -0.58 -9.71 17.89
C GLU A 167 -0.94 -10.79 16.86
N LEU A 168 -0.55 -10.55 15.61
CA LEU A 168 -0.60 -11.46 14.47
C LEU A 168 -2.00 -12.06 14.27
N ASP A 169 -2.91 -11.10 14.14
CA ASP A 169 -4.30 -11.23 13.69
C ASP A 169 -5.16 -12.19 14.51
N ALA A 170 -5.09 -12.11 15.84
CA ALA A 170 -6.10 -12.73 16.70
C ALA A 170 -7.53 -12.32 16.29
#